data_AF-A0A9E3SPJ3-F1
#
_entry.id   AF-A0A9E3SPJ3-F1
#
_cell.length_a   1.000
_cell.length_b   1.000
_cell.length_c   1.000
_cell.angle_alpha   90.00
_cell.angle_beta   90.00
_cell.angle_gamma   90.00
#
_symmetry.space_group_name_H-M   'P 1'
#
loop_
_entity.id
_entity.type
_entity.pdbx_description
1 polymer ?
#
loop_
_entity_poly.entity_id
_entity_poly.type
_entity_poly.pdbx_seq_one_letter_code
_entity_poly.pdbx_strand_id
1 'polypeptide(L)'
;MTDQETPPRKQAGNQFQTSPSAPSGDLYVIPREDGWVVYRASNGGLQELARTSRQREAIERARSLATTQTAEIIIHDRNDQLVGREVFRDQDWELETIQAISEIDWDGYIDTAFYGHRPHIRGRRILVSMIAANARDNNWPVSRLAAEFSLSEEEIRAALRYAREHTLE
;
A
#
# COMPACT_ATOMS: atom_id res chain seq x y z
N MET A 1 -52.62 1.05 -35.06
CA MET A 1 -52.28 -0.10 -34.20
C MET A 1 -50.77 -0.12 -34.07
N THR A 2 -50.35 0.46 -32.95
CA THR A 2 -49.10 0.32 -32.19
C THR A 2 -47.74 0.43 -32.91
N ASP A 3 -47.20 1.65 -32.82
CA ASP A 3 -45.78 1.99 -32.84
C ASP A 3 -44.94 1.08 -31.93
N GLN A 4 -43.77 0.63 -32.41
CA GLN A 4 -42.70 0.11 -31.57
C GLN A 4 -41.62 1.19 -31.41
N GLU A 5 -41.75 2.01 -30.36
CA GLU A 5 -40.66 2.84 -29.86
C GLU A 5 -39.56 1.93 -29.27
N THR A 6 -38.35 2.07 -29.81
CA THR A 6 -37.14 1.49 -29.23
C THR A 6 -36.79 2.28 -27.96
N PRO A 7 -36.66 1.66 -26.77
CA PRO A 7 -36.32 2.43 -25.58
C PRO A 7 -34.85 2.88 -25.63
N PRO A 8 -34.53 4.07 -25.08
CA PRO A 8 -33.19 4.62 -25.13
C PRO A 8 -32.22 3.80 -24.28
N ARG A 9 -31.02 3.59 -24.82
CA ARG A 9 -29.85 3.03 -24.15
C ARG A 9 -29.50 3.94 -22.95
N LYS A 10 -30.00 3.58 -21.77
CA LYS A 10 -29.58 4.24 -20.52
C LYS A 10 -28.11 3.93 -20.29
N GLN A 11 -27.24 4.89 -20.59
CA GLN A 11 -25.95 5.01 -19.94
C GLN A 11 -26.24 5.26 -18.45
N ALA A 12 -26.35 4.18 -17.67
CA ALA A 12 -26.39 4.27 -16.22
C ALA A 12 -24.98 4.63 -15.76
N GLY A 13 -24.72 5.93 -15.65
CA GLY A 13 -23.63 6.45 -14.84
C GLY A 13 -23.88 6.06 -13.39
N ASN A 14 -23.42 4.89 -12.98
CA ASN A 14 -23.26 4.57 -11.56
C ASN A 14 -22.00 5.28 -11.08
N GLN A 15 -22.15 6.56 -10.75
CA GLN A 15 -21.28 7.22 -9.77
C GLN A 15 -21.47 6.49 -8.45
N PHE A 16 -20.63 5.50 -8.18
CA PHE A 16 -20.43 5.04 -6.82
C PHE A 16 -19.91 6.25 -6.05
N GLN A 17 -20.68 6.74 -5.09
CA GLN A 17 -20.19 7.70 -4.10
C GLN A 17 -19.21 6.95 -3.20
N THR A 18 -18.03 6.61 -3.73
CA THR A 18 -16.89 6.39 -2.87
C THR A 18 -16.65 7.73 -2.19
N SER A 19 -16.81 7.76 -0.87
CA SER A 19 -16.51 8.92 -0.04
C SER A 19 -15.26 9.65 -0.54
N PRO A 20 -15.24 10.99 -0.61
CA PRO A 20 -14.16 11.80 -1.21
C PRO A 20 -12.80 11.73 -0.47
N SER A 21 -12.60 10.71 0.35
CA SER A 21 -11.45 10.51 1.23
C SER A 21 -10.97 9.06 1.27
N ALA A 22 -11.40 8.20 0.33
CA ALA A 22 -10.79 6.90 0.12
C ALA A 22 -9.26 7.07 -0.04
N PRO A 23 -8.43 6.48 0.83
CA PRO A 23 -6.99 6.59 0.69
C PRO A 23 -6.57 6.08 -0.69
N SER A 24 -5.79 6.87 -1.42
CA SER A 24 -5.21 6.41 -2.68
C SER A 24 -4.43 5.12 -2.44
N GLY A 25 -4.71 4.07 -3.22
CA GLY A 25 -4.05 2.77 -3.12
C GLY A 25 -4.94 1.61 -2.69
N ASP A 26 -6.07 1.87 -2.02
CA ASP A 26 -6.98 0.80 -1.58
C ASP A 26 -7.72 0.14 -2.75
N LEU A 27 -8.08 -1.13 -2.56
CA LEU A 27 -8.75 -1.96 -3.54
C LEU A 27 -10.22 -2.16 -3.17
N TYR A 28 -11.09 -2.09 -4.18
CA TYR A 28 -12.52 -2.27 -4.03
C TYR A 28 -13.00 -3.45 -4.86
N VAL A 29 -13.69 -4.40 -4.24
CA VAL A 29 -14.35 -5.51 -4.92
C VAL A 29 -15.84 -5.21 -5.00
N ILE A 30 -16.31 -4.86 -6.20
CA ILE A 30 -17.66 -4.34 -6.44
C ILE A 30 -18.38 -5.25 -7.45
N PRO A 31 -19.63 -5.68 -7.17
CA PRO A 31 -20.41 -6.45 -8.12
C PRO A 31 -20.93 -5.58 -9.28
N ARG A 32 -21.06 -6.20 -10.45
CA ARG A 32 -21.61 -5.63 -11.68
C ARG A 32 -22.65 -6.59 -12.28
N GLU A 33 -23.39 -6.12 -13.27
CA GLU A 33 -24.42 -6.93 -13.96
C GLU A 33 -23.84 -8.23 -14.55
N ASP A 34 -22.58 -8.21 -14.98
CA ASP A 34 -21.87 -9.29 -15.65
C ASP A 34 -20.84 -10.03 -14.77
N GLY A 35 -20.73 -9.69 -13.48
CA GLY A 35 -19.77 -10.33 -12.59
C GLY A 35 -19.27 -9.44 -11.45
N TRP A 36 -17.96 -9.45 -11.22
CA TRP A 36 -17.28 -8.77 -10.13
C TRP A 36 -16.05 -8.04 -10.66
N VAL A 37 -15.84 -6.82 -10.16
CA VAL A 37 -14.74 -5.96 -10.60
C VAL A 37 -13.88 -5.57 -9.42
N VAL A 38 -12.56 -5.63 -9.61
CA VAL A 38 -11.57 -5.10 -8.68
C VAL A 38 -11.15 -3.72 -9.17
N TYR A 39 -11.44 -2.69 -8.38
CA TYR A 39 -10.96 -1.34 -8.60
C TYR A 39 -9.81 -0.99 -7.66
N ARG A 40 -8.99 -0.02 -8.06
CA ARG A 40 -8.07 0.69 -7.16
C ARG A 40 -8.50 2.14 -7.03
N ALA A 41 -8.52 2.66 -5.80
CA ALA A 41 -8.63 4.10 -5.56
C ALA A 41 -7.36 4.81 -6.04
N SER A 42 -7.54 5.78 -6.94
CA SER A 42 -6.48 6.64 -7.45
C SER A 42 -6.88 8.11 -7.31
N ASN A 43 -5.93 9.02 -7.55
CA ASN A 43 -6.20 10.45 -7.54
C ASN A 43 -7.23 10.79 -8.64
N GLY A 44 -8.48 10.98 -8.24
CA GLY A 44 -9.59 11.32 -9.14
C GLY A 44 -10.59 10.20 -9.45
N GLY A 45 -10.49 9.02 -8.82
CA GLY A 45 -11.55 8.01 -8.92
C GLY A 45 -11.11 6.55 -8.73
N LEU A 46 -11.85 5.64 -9.37
CA LEU A 46 -11.61 4.21 -9.34
C LEU A 46 -11.03 3.72 -10.67
N GLN A 47 -9.89 3.03 -10.63
CA GLN A 47 -9.27 2.38 -11.79
C GLN A 47 -9.59 0.88 -11.80
N GLU A 48 -10.21 0.37 -12.87
CA GLU A 48 -10.48 -1.06 -13.03
C GLU A 48 -9.16 -1.84 -13.22
N LEU A 49 -8.91 -2.83 -12.37
CA LEU A 49 -7.72 -3.68 -12.43
C LEU A 49 -8.02 -5.10 -12.94
N ALA A 50 -9.21 -5.62 -12.64
CA ALA A 50 -9.62 -6.95 -13.06
C ALA A 50 -11.14 -7.10 -13.04
N ARG A 51 -11.64 -8.01 -13.88
CA ARG A 51 -13.04 -8.41 -13.96
C ARG A 51 -13.14 -9.93 -13.96
N THR A 52 -14.04 -10.47 -13.15
CA THR A 52 -14.26 -11.92 -13.01
C THR A 52 -15.75 -12.23 -13.01
N SER A 53 -16.10 -13.48 -13.30
CA SER A 53 -17.51 -13.92 -13.24
C SER A 53 -17.95 -14.24 -11.80
N ARG A 54 -17.01 -14.52 -10.90
CA ARG A 54 -17.26 -14.97 -9.52
C ARG A 54 -16.61 -14.05 -8.50
N GLN A 55 -17.33 -13.82 -7.39
CA GLN A 55 -16.86 -12.99 -6.27
C GLN A 55 -15.54 -13.49 -5.69
N ARG A 56 -15.45 -14.81 -5.48
CA ARG A 56 -14.26 -15.46 -4.93
C ARG A 56 -13.01 -15.16 -5.75
N GLU A 57 -13.11 -15.21 -7.08
CA GLU A 57 -11.98 -14.92 -7.97
C GLU A 57 -11.57 -13.44 -7.90
N ALA A 58 -12.54 -12.52 -7.76
CA ALA A 58 -12.24 -11.11 -7.58
C ALA A 58 -11.54 -10.83 -6.24
N ILE A 59 -11.98 -11.49 -5.16
CA ILE A 59 -11.34 -11.40 -3.85
C ILE A 59 -9.92 -11.97 -3.91
N GLU A 60 -9.72 -13.17 -4.48
CA GLU A 60 -8.40 -13.78 -4.63
C GLU A 60 -7.46 -12.87 -5.45
N ARG A 61 -7.98 -12.23 -6.50
CA ARG A 61 -7.21 -11.27 -7.30
C ARG A 61 -6.87 -9.99 -6.52
N ALA A 62 -7.82 -9.46 -5.76
CA ALA A 62 -7.61 -8.31 -4.90
C ALA A 62 -6.56 -8.61 -3.81
N ARG A 63 -6.61 -9.80 -3.19
CA ARG A 63 -5.60 -10.25 -2.20
C ARG A 63 -4.20 -10.28 -2.79
N SER A 64 -4.03 -10.90 -3.95
CA SER A 64 -2.73 -10.92 -4.63
C SER A 64 -2.18 -9.52 -4.90
N LEU A 65 -3.04 -8.56 -5.27
CA LEU A 65 -2.64 -7.17 -5.50
C LEU A 65 -2.35 -6.43 -4.18
N ALA A 66 -3.18 -6.65 -3.16
CA ALA A 66 -3.08 -6.02 -1.85
C ALA A 66 -1.82 -6.44 -1.10
N THR A 67 -1.42 -7.71 -1.17
CA THR A 67 -0.15 -8.20 -0.60
C THR A 67 1.06 -7.50 -1.22
N THR A 68 1.06 -7.28 -2.53
CA THR A 68 2.20 -6.62 -3.20
C THR A 68 2.23 -5.10 -2.95
N GLN A 69 1.08 -4.50 -2.65
CA GLN A 69 0.89 -3.04 -2.66
C GLN A 69 0.50 -2.46 -1.30
N THR A 70 0.52 -3.28 -0.24
CA THR A 70 0.16 -2.88 1.12
C THR A 70 -1.18 -2.12 1.17
N ALA A 71 -2.20 -2.66 0.49
CA ALA A 71 -3.49 -2.00 0.30
C ALA A 71 -4.57 -2.60 1.21
N GLU A 72 -5.60 -1.81 1.55
CA GLU A 72 -6.82 -2.36 2.12
C GLU A 72 -7.72 -2.91 1.00
N ILE A 73 -8.44 -4.00 1.26
CA ILE A 73 -9.50 -4.52 0.40
C ILE A 73 -10.85 -4.22 1.03
N ILE A 74 -11.72 -3.58 0.26
CA ILE A 74 -13.07 -3.20 0.63
C ILE A 74 -14.04 -3.97 -0.28
N ILE A 75 -14.91 -4.79 0.28
CA ILE A 75 -15.80 -5.70 -0.45
C ILE A 75 -17.24 -5.22 -0.30
N HIS A 76 -17.88 -4.91 -1.43
CA HIS A 76 -19.28 -4.50 -1.49
C HIS A 76 -20.18 -5.68 -1.90
N ASP A 77 -21.42 -5.69 -1.44
CA ASP A 77 -22.46 -6.58 -1.99
C ASP A 77 -23.21 -5.94 -3.16
N ARG A 78 -24.21 -6.65 -3.69
CA ARG A 78 -25.03 -6.20 -4.83
C ARG A 78 -25.91 -4.99 -4.51
N ASN A 79 -26.06 -4.63 -3.24
CA ASN A 79 -26.80 -3.48 -2.76
C ASN A 79 -25.86 -2.31 -2.44
N ASP A 80 -24.59 -2.39 -2.85
CA ASP A 80 -23.53 -1.42 -2.54
C ASP A 80 -23.23 -1.29 -1.04
N GLN A 81 -23.53 -2.33 -0.26
CA GLN A 81 -23.22 -2.35 1.17
C GLN A 81 -21.85 -2.99 1.43
N LEU A 82 -21.09 -2.40 2.35
CA LEU A 82 -19.84 -2.99 2.83
C LEU A 82 -20.16 -4.31 3.53
N VAL A 83 -19.66 -5.41 2.98
CA VAL A 83 -19.82 -6.77 3.56
C VAL A 83 -18.52 -7.39 4.02
N GLY A 84 -17.39 -6.84 3.60
CA GLY A 84 -16.08 -7.32 4.02
C GLY A 84 -15.04 -6.23 3.92
N ARG A 85 -14.10 -6.25 4.86
CA ARG A 85 -12.91 -5.43 4.87
C ARG A 85 -11.75 -6.32 5.24
N GLU A 86 -10.72 -6.34 4.43
CA GLU A 86 -9.49 -7.07 4.71
C GLU A 86 -8.32 -6.10 4.58
N VAL A 87 -7.63 -5.86 5.70
CA VAL A 87 -6.51 -4.93 5.73
C VAL A 87 -5.24 -5.73 5.43
N PHE A 88 -4.58 -5.42 4.30
CA PHE A 88 -3.23 -5.91 3.98
C PHE A 88 -2.19 -4.81 4.10
N ARG A 89 -2.57 -3.68 4.69
CA ARG A 89 -1.62 -2.83 5.38
C ARG A 89 -1.12 -3.66 6.55
N ASP A 90 0.17 -3.71 6.79
CA ASP A 90 0.68 -4.28 8.03
C ASP A 90 -0.09 -3.59 9.18
N GLN A 91 -0.99 -4.31 9.84
CA GLN A 91 -1.58 -3.94 11.13
C GLN A 91 -1.06 -4.98 12.11
N ASP A 92 0.24 -4.95 12.34
CA ASP A 92 0.90 -5.52 13.54
C ASP A 92 2.35 -5.04 13.72
N TRP A 93 2.76 -3.94 13.07
CA TRP A 93 4.18 -3.54 13.01
C TRP A 93 4.57 -2.44 14.00
N GLU A 94 3.66 -1.71 14.65
CA GLU A 94 4.10 -0.66 15.59
C GLU A 94 4.69 -1.25 16.90
N LEU A 95 4.32 -2.46 17.32
CA LEU A 95 4.82 -3.04 18.57
C LEU A 95 6.01 -3.99 18.35
N GLU A 96 5.96 -4.89 17.37
CA GLU A 96 7.10 -5.79 17.06
C GLU A 96 8.25 -5.07 16.35
N THR A 97 7.97 -4.10 15.45
CA THR A 97 9.04 -3.35 14.77
C THR A 97 9.69 -2.34 15.70
N ILE A 98 8.94 -1.71 16.61
CA ILE A 98 9.56 -0.87 17.66
C ILE A 98 10.46 -1.72 18.55
N GLN A 99 10.03 -2.92 18.95
CA GLN A 99 10.83 -3.78 19.80
C GLN A 99 12.07 -4.32 19.07
N ALA A 100 11.92 -4.84 17.85
CA ALA A 100 13.04 -5.35 17.06
C ALA A 100 14.00 -4.24 16.55
N ILE A 101 13.50 -3.02 16.30
CA ILE A 101 14.35 -1.85 16.04
C ILE A 101 15.05 -1.40 17.33
N SER A 102 14.41 -1.50 18.51
CA SER A 102 15.04 -1.09 19.77
C SER A 102 16.18 -2.00 20.25
N GLU A 103 16.22 -3.24 19.77
CA GLU A 103 17.25 -4.21 20.17
C GLU A 103 18.49 -4.21 19.25
N ILE A 104 18.39 -3.67 18.02
CA ILE A 104 19.51 -3.75 17.07
C ILE A 104 20.60 -2.71 17.38
N ASP A 105 21.80 -3.16 17.73
CA ASP A 105 22.94 -2.24 17.89
C ASP A 105 23.32 -1.65 16.52
N TRP A 106 23.13 -0.34 16.37
CA TRP A 106 23.37 0.35 15.10
C TRP A 106 24.86 0.66 14.89
N ASP A 107 25.70 0.63 15.93
CA ASP A 107 27.12 1.02 15.83
C ASP A 107 27.91 0.05 14.94
N GLY A 108 27.43 -1.19 14.78
CA GLY A 108 27.95 -2.17 13.82
C GLY A 108 27.70 -1.82 12.36
N TYR A 109 26.65 -1.05 12.07
CA TYR A 109 26.10 -0.87 10.73
C TYR A 109 26.18 0.57 10.21
N ILE A 110 26.31 1.56 11.09
CA ILE A 110 26.33 2.98 10.71
C ILE A 110 27.75 3.54 10.83
N ASP A 111 28.13 4.36 9.86
CA ASP A 111 29.37 5.14 9.87
C ASP A 111 29.02 6.61 9.64
N THR A 112 29.81 7.52 10.20
CA THR A 112 29.67 8.98 10.05
C THR A 112 30.92 9.62 9.45
N ALA A 113 32.04 8.90 9.34
CA ALA A 113 33.34 9.48 9.03
C ALA A 113 33.48 9.99 7.58
N PHE A 114 32.85 9.35 6.60
CA PHE A 114 33.12 9.61 5.18
C PHE A 114 32.35 10.79 4.56
N TYR A 115 31.12 11.08 5.00
CA TYR A 115 30.22 12.03 4.34
C TYR A 115 30.08 13.37 5.08
N GLY A 116 31.19 13.94 5.54
CA GLY A 116 31.16 15.20 6.30
C GLY A 116 30.27 15.08 7.55
N HIS A 117 30.44 13.98 8.29
CA HIS A 117 29.65 13.62 9.48
C HIS A 117 28.19 13.20 9.20
N ARG A 118 27.80 13.00 7.94
CA ARG A 118 26.48 12.44 7.63
C ARG A 118 26.44 10.93 7.87
N PRO A 119 25.46 10.43 8.64
CA PRO A 119 25.31 9.01 8.91
C PRO A 119 24.94 8.25 7.63
N HIS A 120 25.63 7.15 7.41
CA HIS A 120 25.46 6.27 6.25
C HIS A 120 25.68 4.82 6.66
N ILE A 121 25.20 3.90 5.84
CA ILE A 121 25.46 2.46 6.03
C ILE A 121 26.95 2.19 5.83
N ARG A 122 27.58 1.53 6.80
CA ARG A 122 29.00 1.19 6.81
C ARG A 122 29.38 0.40 5.56
N GLY A 123 30.46 0.80 4.90
CA GLY A 123 30.92 0.17 3.66
C GLY A 123 30.02 0.44 2.44
N ARG A 124 28.98 1.27 2.59
CA ARG A 124 28.06 1.64 1.50
C ARG A 124 28.00 3.16 1.37
N ARG A 125 27.59 3.61 0.18
CA ARG A 125 27.39 5.03 -0.13
C ARG A 125 25.93 5.45 0.00
N ILE A 126 25.24 4.91 1.01
CA ILE A 126 23.79 5.07 1.21
C ILE A 126 23.56 5.81 2.53
N LEU A 127 22.97 7.00 2.45
CA LEU A 127 22.71 7.84 3.62
C LEU A 127 21.53 7.31 4.43
N VAL A 128 21.63 7.39 5.76
CA VAL A 128 20.52 7.05 6.67
C VAL A 128 19.30 7.94 6.40
N SER A 129 19.51 9.23 6.12
CA SER A 129 18.43 10.17 5.82
C SER A 129 17.64 9.79 4.56
N MET A 130 18.29 9.20 3.56
CA MET A 130 17.61 8.71 2.35
C MET A 130 16.69 7.53 2.66
N ILE A 131 17.16 6.57 3.47
CA ILE A 131 16.35 5.43 3.92
C ILE A 131 15.17 5.92 4.75
N ALA A 132 15.42 6.81 5.73
CA ALA A 132 14.39 7.36 6.60
C ALA A 132 13.34 8.19 5.84
N ALA A 133 13.75 8.99 4.86
CA ALA A 133 12.81 9.74 4.01
C ALA A 133 11.94 8.81 3.17
N ASN A 134 12.50 7.76 2.57
CA ASN A 134 11.70 6.80 1.80
C ASN A 134 10.74 6.00 2.70
N ALA A 135 11.18 5.61 3.90
CA ALA A 135 10.32 4.97 4.87
C ALA A 135 9.15 5.88 5.27
N ARG A 136 9.40 7.17 5.51
CA ARG A 136 8.39 8.14 5.97
C ARG A 136 7.45 8.58 4.84
N ASP A 137 8.02 9.01 3.72
CA ASP A 137 7.29 9.72 2.68
C ASP A 137 6.54 8.74 1.76
N ASN A 138 7.07 7.53 1.58
CA ASN A 138 6.45 6.48 0.76
C ASN A 138 5.82 5.35 1.59
N ASN A 139 5.96 5.40 2.92
CA ASN A 139 5.46 4.38 3.84
C ASN A 139 5.95 2.96 3.49
N TRP A 140 7.22 2.84 3.08
CA TRP A 140 7.80 1.56 2.64
C TRP A 140 8.22 0.67 3.81
N PRO A 141 7.90 -0.64 3.78
CA PRO A 141 8.35 -1.58 4.80
C PRO A 141 9.84 -1.90 4.71
N VAL A 142 10.41 -2.45 5.80
CA VAL A 142 11.83 -2.84 5.90
C VAL A 142 12.27 -3.74 4.75
N SER A 143 11.47 -4.74 4.40
CA SER A 143 11.77 -5.68 3.30
C SER A 143 11.79 -4.98 1.94
N ARG A 144 10.89 -4.01 1.71
CA ARG A 144 10.90 -3.20 0.49
C ARG A 144 12.12 -2.29 0.43
N LEU A 145 12.46 -1.64 1.53
CA LEU A 145 13.66 -0.81 1.64
C LEU A 145 14.92 -1.65 1.41
N ALA A 146 15.01 -2.83 2.02
CA ALA A 146 16.11 -3.76 1.84
C ALA A 146 16.28 -4.15 0.36
N ALA A 147 15.19 -4.49 -0.31
CA ALA A 147 15.20 -4.80 -1.74
C ALA A 147 15.61 -3.59 -2.61
N GLU A 148 15.05 -2.41 -2.34
CA GLU A 148 15.31 -1.20 -3.12
C GLU A 148 16.78 -0.74 -2.98
N PHE A 149 17.31 -0.76 -1.76
CA PHE A 149 18.66 -0.29 -1.46
C PHE A 149 19.73 -1.40 -1.60
N SER A 150 19.34 -2.64 -1.94
CA SER A 150 20.24 -3.80 -1.94
C SER A 150 21.01 -3.96 -0.61
N LEU A 151 20.26 -3.85 0.49
CA LEU A 151 20.73 -3.94 1.88
C LEU A 151 20.07 -5.13 2.58
N SER A 152 20.66 -5.58 3.68
CA SER A 152 20.00 -6.52 4.59
C SER A 152 18.90 -5.82 5.38
N GLU A 153 17.94 -6.59 5.90
CA GLU A 153 16.93 -6.03 6.81
C GLU A 153 17.56 -5.49 8.09
N GLU A 154 18.68 -6.05 8.56
CA GLU A 154 19.43 -5.56 9.72
C GLU A 154 20.01 -4.16 9.46
N GLU A 155 20.63 -3.95 8.29
CA GLU A 155 21.16 -2.64 7.88
C GLU A 155 20.04 -1.58 7.82
N ILE A 156 18.86 -1.96 7.31
CA ILE A 156 17.69 -1.07 7.27
C ILE A 156 17.18 -0.78 8.68
N ARG A 157 17.01 -1.78 9.54
CA ARG A 157 16.55 -1.60 10.93
C ARG A 157 17.51 -0.72 11.72
N ALA A 158 18.82 -0.91 11.57
CA ALA A 158 19.84 -0.07 12.18
C ALA A 158 19.75 1.39 11.72
N ALA A 159 19.56 1.63 10.41
CA ALA A 159 19.39 2.98 9.88
C ALA A 159 18.13 3.68 10.42
N LEU A 160 16.99 2.98 10.41
CA LEU A 160 15.74 3.52 10.94
C LEU A 160 15.82 3.78 12.45
N ARG A 161 16.50 2.91 13.21
CA ARG A 161 16.81 3.15 14.63
C ARG A 161 17.62 4.42 14.81
N TYR A 162 18.74 4.54 14.09
CA TYR A 162 19.62 5.70 14.17
C TYR A 162 18.86 7.00 13.89
N ALA A 163 18.06 7.03 12.82
CA ALA A 163 17.26 8.19 12.43
C ALA A 163 16.18 8.58 13.45
N ARG A 164 15.68 7.61 14.21
CA ARG A 164 14.72 7.85 15.29
C ARG A 164 15.40 8.43 16.54
N GLU A 165 16.56 7.90 16.90
CA GLU A 165 17.34 8.34 18.06
C GLU A 165 18.01 9.71 17.83
N HIS A 166 18.36 10.00 16.58
CA HIS A 166 19.03 11.23 16.18
C HIS A 166 18.13 11.89 15.15
N THR A 167 17.38 12.91 15.55
CA THR A 167 16.54 13.69 14.63
C THR A 167 17.41 14.21 13.48
N LEU A 168 17.28 13.58 12.32
CA LEU A 168 18.01 13.99 11.12
C LEU A 168 17.24 15.13 10.47
N GLU A 169 17.67 16.37 10.73
CA GLU A 169 17.23 17.57 10.00
C GLU A 169 17.89 17.69 8.62
#